data_AF-A0A929F7F8-F1
#
_entry.id   AF-A0A929F7F8-F1
#
_cell.length_a   1.000
_cell.length_b   1.000
_cell.length_c   1.000
_cell.angle_alpha   90.00
_cell.angle_beta   90.00
_cell.angle_gamma   90.00
#
_symmetry.space_group_name_H-M   'P 1'
#
loop_
_entity.id
_entity.type
_entity.pdbx_description
1 polymer ?
#
loop_
_entity_poly.entity_id
_entity_poly.type
_entity_poly.pdbx_seq_one_letter_code
_entity_poly.pdbx_strand_id
1 'polypeptide(L)'
;MYQRCLIPPELIPPRVKYEKLFENLPEIPKKWSLRGRPPISKDSLLKGLIYRNLRGIHKLVELEFELLNNPSMAEPLGLDPLKQPPSDERFSEFLRSNPNGYFQAVRKLLVQELINEGVVHGTGIGFDSCPIEASVKENNLKTSIKDRYDKYRLVSGDKDARLG
;
A
#
# COMPACT_ATOMS: atom_id res chain seq x y z
N MET A 1 7.82 8.74 9.05
CA MET A 1 7.86 8.52 7.59
C MET A 1 6.49 8.91 7.04
N TYR A 2 6.39 9.97 6.23
CA TYR A 2 5.13 10.31 5.55
C TYR A 2 4.95 9.34 4.38
N GLN A 3 3.89 8.54 4.41
CA GLN A 3 3.53 7.70 3.27
C GLN A 3 2.93 8.62 2.20
N ARG A 4 3.62 8.78 1.06
CA ARG A 4 3.09 9.54 -0.08
C ARG A 4 1.85 8.83 -0.62
N CYS A 5 0.75 9.56 -0.78
CA CYS A 5 -0.43 9.04 -1.46
C CYS A 5 -0.11 8.88 -2.95
N LEU A 6 -0.27 7.66 -3.48
CA LEU A 6 -0.07 7.38 -4.92
C LEU A 6 -1.16 8.06 -5.76
N ILE A 7 -2.36 8.19 -5.18
CA ILE A 7 -3.49 8.93 -5.73
C ILE A 7 -3.82 10.01 -4.70
N PRO A 8 -3.65 11.30 -5.02
CA PRO A 8 -4.11 12.38 -4.16
C PRO A 8 -5.61 12.22 -3.86
N PRO A 9 -6.04 12.27 -2.59
CA PRO A 9 -7.45 12.11 -2.23
C PRO A 9 -8.38 13.10 -2.94
N GLU A 10 -7.86 14.27 -3.31
CA GLU A 10 -8.58 15.33 -4.04
C GLU A 10 -8.97 14.92 -5.45
N LEU A 11 -8.25 13.95 -6.05
CA LEU A 11 -8.55 13.43 -7.37
C LEU A 11 -9.62 12.34 -7.35
N ILE A 12 -9.98 11.82 -6.18
CA ILE A 12 -11.04 10.81 -6.04
C ILE A 12 -12.38 11.54 -6.08
N PRO A 13 -13.24 11.27 -7.08
CA PRO A 13 -14.54 11.92 -7.16
C PRO A 13 -15.32 11.75 -5.85
N PRO A 14 -15.99 12.79 -5.32
CA PRO A 14 -16.81 12.68 -4.11
C PRO A 14 -17.92 11.62 -4.22
N ARG A 15 -18.26 11.23 -5.45
CA ARG A 15 -19.28 10.23 -5.79
C ARG A 15 -18.72 8.83 -6.04
N VAL A 16 -17.45 8.55 -5.76
CA VAL A 16 -16.92 7.19 -5.89
C VAL A 16 -17.71 6.27 -4.95
N LYS A 17 -18.47 5.35 -5.56
CA LYS A 17 -19.13 4.27 -4.83
C LYS A 17 -18.07 3.23 -4.51
N TYR A 18 -17.65 3.20 -3.25
CA TYR A 18 -16.70 2.21 -2.75
C TYR A 18 -17.16 0.77 -2.97
N GLU A 19 -18.47 0.51 -2.96
CA GLU A 19 -19.08 -0.76 -3.35
C GLU A 19 -18.55 -1.25 -4.70
N LYS A 20 -18.74 -0.45 -5.75
CA LYS A 20 -18.28 -0.76 -7.11
C LYS A 20 -16.77 -0.91 -7.21
N LEU A 21 -16.02 -0.12 -6.44
CA LEU A 21 -14.57 -0.27 -6.39
C LEU A 21 -14.18 -1.66 -5.87
N PHE A 22 -14.82 -2.05 -4.76
CA PHE A 22 -14.50 -3.27 -4.03
C PHE A 22 -15.11 -4.55 -4.64
N GLU A 23 -16.07 -4.44 -5.55
CA GLU A 23 -16.56 -5.54 -6.39
C GLU A 23 -15.44 -6.18 -7.23
N ASN A 24 -14.41 -5.41 -7.61
CA ASN A 24 -13.30 -5.91 -8.42
C ASN A 24 -12.20 -6.58 -7.56
N LEU A 25 -12.31 -6.59 -6.23
CA LEU A 25 -11.30 -7.24 -5.40
C LEU A 25 -11.41 -8.76 -5.52
N PRO A 26 -10.28 -9.49 -5.67
CA PRO A 26 -10.31 -10.93 -5.71
C PRO A 26 -10.84 -11.49 -4.38
N GLU A 27 -11.66 -12.54 -4.47
CA GLU A 27 -12.19 -13.18 -3.27
C GLU A 27 -11.08 -13.78 -2.41
N ILE A 28 -11.08 -13.42 -1.13
CA ILE A 28 -10.15 -13.97 -0.16
C ILE A 28 -10.81 -15.18 0.51
N PRO A 29 -10.17 -16.36 0.51
CA PRO A 29 -10.76 -17.56 1.11
C PRO A 29 -11.07 -17.32 2.59
N LYS A 30 -12.37 -17.43 2.92
CA LYS A 30 -12.88 -17.27 4.29
C LYS A 30 -12.46 -18.47 5.12
N LYS A 31 -11.45 -18.31 5.98
CA LYS A 31 -11.13 -19.30 7.03
C LYS A 31 -12.04 -19.03 8.22
N TRP A 32 -13.07 -19.85 8.37
CA TRP A 32 -13.94 -19.82 9.54
C TRP A 32 -13.30 -20.62 10.67
N SER A 33 -13.16 -20.03 11.86
CA SER A 33 -12.90 -20.80 13.06
C SER A 33 -14.24 -21.38 13.55
N LEU A 34 -14.32 -22.70 13.72
CA LEU A 34 -15.52 -23.37 14.23
C LEU A 34 -15.78 -23.10 15.73
N ARG A 35 -14.86 -22.41 16.42
CA ARG A 35 -14.94 -22.09 17.84
C ARG A 35 -14.51 -20.65 18.10
N GLY A 36 -15.14 -20.01 19.09
CA GLY A 36 -14.84 -18.65 19.55
C GLY A 36 -15.67 -17.56 18.86
N ARG A 37 -15.39 -16.29 19.20
CA ARG A 37 -16.00 -15.12 18.53
C ARG A 37 -15.60 -15.16 17.05
N PRO A 38 -16.56 -15.02 16.10
CA PRO A 38 -16.24 -14.97 14.68
C PRO A 38 -15.20 -13.88 14.41
N PRO A 39 -14.08 -14.22 13.75
CA PRO A 39 -13.09 -13.22 13.41
C PRO A 39 -13.68 -12.21 12.42
N ILE A 40 -13.21 -10.97 12.49
CA ILE A 40 -13.51 -9.96 11.47
C ILE A 40 -13.02 -10.48 10.13
N SER A 41 -13.82 -10.26 9.08
CA SER A 41 -13.48 -10.69 7.73
C SER A 41 -12.15 -10.06 7.29
N LYS A 42 -11.22 -10.90 6.80
CA LYS A 42 -9.96 -10.45 6.20
C LYS A 42 -10.21 -9.53 5.00
N ASP A 43 -11.29 -9.78 4.27
CA ASP A 43 -11.74 -8.94 3.15
C ASP A 43 -12.10 -7.54 3.63
N SER A 44 -12.86 -7.43 4.73
CA SER A 44 -13.22 -6.13 5.31
C SER A 44 -12.02 -5.36 5.85
N LEU A 45 -11.04 -6.07 6.43
CA LEU A 45 -9.78 -5.44 6.86
C LEU A 45 -8.96 -4.94 5.67
N LEU A 46 -8.89 -5.71 4.57
CA LEU A 46 -8.23 -5.27 3.35
C LEU A 46 -8.93 -4.04 2.75
N LYS A 47 -10.26 -4.08 2.61
CA LYS A 47 -11.06 -2.95 2.12
C LYS A 47 -10.86 -1.70 2.97
N GLY A 48 -10.85 -1.84 4.30
CA GLY A 48 -10.57 -0.73 5.22
C GLY A 48 -9.18 -0.12 5.04
N LEU A 49 -8.15 -0.94 4.78
CA LEU A 49 -6.80 -0.45 4.50
C LEU A 49 -6.69 0.22 3.12
N ILE A 50 -7.40 -0.26 2.12
CA ILE A 50 -7.48 0.40 0.80
C ILE A 50 -8.19 1.74 0.95
N TYR A 51 -9.33 1.77 1.63
CA TYR A 51 -10.07 2.98 1.96
C TYR A 51 -9.19 4.01 2.68
N ARG A 52 -8.43 3.58 3.69
CA ARG A 52 -7.44 4.42 4.39
C ARG A 52 -6.49 5.10 3.40
N ASN A 53 -5.90 4.34 2.48
CA ASN A 53 -4.95 4.88 1.50
C ASN A 53 -5.62 5.85 0.51
N LEU A 54 -6.84 5.54 0.05
CA LEU A 54 -7.60 6.40 -0.86
C LEU A 54 -7.97 7.74 -0.21
N ARG A 55 -8.35 7.71 1.07
CA ARG A 55 -8.68 8.93 1.83
C ARG A 55 -7.45 9.68 2.36
N GLY A 56 -6.24 9.18 2.11
CA GLY A 56 -5.00 9.79 2.59
C GLY A 56 -4.85 9.76 4.11
N ILE A 57 -5.52 8.82 4.79
CA ILE A 57 -5.42 8.65 6.24
C ILE A 57 -4.09 7.97 6.56
N HIS A 58 -3.29 8.56 7.45
CA HIS A 58 -1.92 8.11 7.67
C HIS A 58 -1.79 7.15 8.85
N LYS A 59 -2.65 7.25 9.87
CA LYS A 59 -2.57 6.38 11.06
C LYS A 59 -3.74 5.41 11.12
N LEU A 60 -3.51 4.24 11.73
CA LEU A 60 -4.57 3.24 11.93
C LEU A 60 -5.61 3.72 12.96
N VAL A 61 -5.18 4.46 13.98
CA VAL A 61 -6.09 5.10 14.95
C VAL A 61 -7.01 6.11 14.27
N GLU A 62 -6.50 6.85 13.29
CA GLU A 62 -7.32 7.79 12.49
C GLU A 62 -8.31 7.05 11.60
N LEU A 63 -7.97 5.85 11.10
CA LEU A 63 -8.91 5.00 10.36
C LEU A 63 -10.02 4.47 11.27
N GLU A 64 -9.69 3.99 12.47
CA GLU A 64 -10.69 3.56 13.46
C GLU A 64 -11.65 4.71 13.79
N PHE A 65 -11.11 5.90 14.06
CA PHE A 65 -11.91 7.10 14.31
C PHE A 65 -12.80 7.46 13.12
N GLU A 66 -12.26 7.44 11.89
CA GLU A 66 -13.03 7.73 10.68
C GLU A 66 -14.19 6.73 10.48
N LEU A 67 -13.97 5.44 10.70
CA LEU A 67 -15.01 4.42 10.57
C LEU A 67 -16.07 4.53 11.67
N LEU A 68 -15.68 4.96 12.86
CA LEU A 68 -16.61 5.19 13.97
C LEU A 68 -17.53 6.39 13.68
N ASN A 69 -17.00 7.45 13.07
CA ASN A 69 -17.76 8.67 12.76
C ASN A 69 -18.53 8.61 11.44
N ASN A 70 -18.19 7.67 10.54
CA ASN A 70 -18.85 7.51 9.24
C ASN A 70 -19.41 6.10 9.08
N PRO A 71 -20.49 5.73 9.80
CA PRO A 71 -21.07 4.38 9.76
C PRO A 71 -21.62 4.02 8.36
N SER A 72 -21.94 5.00 7.52
CA SER A 72 -22.33 4.76 6.11
C SER A 72 -21.24 4.08 5.30
N MET A 73 -19.98 4.20 5.71
CA MET A 73 -18.85 3.51 5.08
C MET A 73 -18.68 2.07 5.53
N ALA A 74 -19.36 1.63 6.60
CA ALA A 74 -19.21 0.28 7.11
C ALA A 74 -19.71 -0.77 6.08
N GLU A 75 -20.87 -0.54 5.47
CA GLU A 75 -21.49 -1.49 4.54
C GLU A 75 -20.65 -1.73 3.26
N PRO A 76 -20.13 -0.70 2.55
CA PRO A 76 -19.20 -0.90 1.43
C PRO A 76 -17.94 -1.70 1.81
N LEU A 77 -17.50 -1.60 3.06
CA LEU A 77 -16.33 -2.32 3.59
C LEU A 77 -16.69 -3.74 4.06
N GLY A 78 -17.95 -4.15 4.00
CA GLY A 78 -18.44 -5.42 4.56
C GLY A 78 -18.40 -5.46 6.08
N LEU A 79 -18.41 -4.31 6.73
CA LEU A 79 -18.55 -4.15 8.18
C LEU A 79 -20.03 -3.89 8.53
N ASP A 80 -20.39 -4.18 9.78
CA ASP A 80 -21.74 -3.93 10.30
C ASP A 80 -21.83 -2.50 10.85
N PRO A 81 -22.67 -1.60 10.28
CA PRO A 81 -22.80 -0.22 10.73
C PRO A 81 -23.27 -0.07 12.18
N LEU A 82 -23.94 -1.10 12.73
CA LEU A 82 -24.46 -1.09 14.10
C LEU A 82 -23.45 -1.61 15.13
N LYS A 83 -22.31 -2.14 14.67
CA LYS A 83 -21.25 -2.66 15.53
C LYS A 83 -20.07 -1.70 15.55
N GLN A 84 -19.24 -1.84 16.58
CA GLN A 84 -17.97 -1.13 16.62
C GLN A 84 -17.08 -1.56 15.44
N PRO A 85 -16.42 -0.62 14.76
CA PRO A 85 -15.48 -0.93 13.70
C PRO A 85 -14.27 -1.69 14.25
N PRO A 86 -13.46 -2.32 13.38
CA PRO A 86 -12.21 -2.94 13.80
C PRO A 86 -11.29 -1.89 14.44
N SER A 87 -10.66 -2.25 15.57
CA SER A 87 -9.66 -1.39 16.19
C SER A 87 -8.38 -1.31 15.36
N ASP A 88 -7.58 -0.28 15.59
CA ASP A 88 -6.25 -0.12 15.00
C ASP A 88 -5.35 -1.35 15.19
N GLU A 89 -5.42 -2.00 16.36
CA GLU A 89 -4.75 -3.26 16.67
C GLU A 89 -5.14 -4.39 15.71
N ARG A 90 -6.41 -4.48 15.30
CA ARG A 90 -6.88 -5.51 14.36
C ARG A 90 -6.32 -5.28 12.97
N PHE A 91 -6.24 -4.03 12.53
CA PHE A 91 -5.57 -3.68 11.26
C PHE A 91 -4.07 -3.95 11.33
N SER A 92 -3.43 -3.60 12.45
CA SER A 92 -2.00 -3.84 12.69
C SER A 92 -1.68 -5.33 12.67
N GLU A 93 -2.49 -6.15 13.34
CA GLU A 93 -2.34 -7.61 13.34
C GLU A 93 -2.55 -8.19 11.95
N PHE A 94 -3.54 -7.71 11.19
CA PHE A 94 -3.73 -8.14 9.81
C PHE A 94 -2.52 -7.83 8.93
N LEU A 95 -1.90 -6.66 9.07
CA LEU A 95 -0.69 -6.31 8.32
C LEU A 95 0.52 -7.17 8.72
N ARG A 96 0.67 -7.50 10.00
CA ARG A 96 1.75 -8.37 10.50
C ARG A 96 1.58 -9.82 10.06
N SER A 97 0.35 -10.33 10.12
CA SER A 97 0.00 -11.70 9.81
C SER A 97 0.00 -12.02 8.30
N ASN A 98 -0.01 -11.02 7.41
CA ASN A 98 0.01 -11.23 5.96
C ASN A 98 1.26 -10.58 5.35
N PRO A 99 2.23 -11.39 4.84
CA PRO A 99 3.47 -10.86 4.29
C PRO A 99 3.20 -10.05 3.00
N ASN A 100 4.15 -9.19 2.60
CA ASN A 100 4.03 -8.36 1.40
C ASN A 100 3.60 -9.15 0.14
N GLY A 101 4.09 -10.39 -0.02
CA GLY A 101 3.74 -11.26 -1.14
C GLY A 101 2.23 -11.49 -1.30
N TYR A 102 1.47 -11.49 -0.20
CA TYR A 102 0.01 -11.56 -0.23
C TYR A 102 -0.60 -10.36 -0.98
N PHE A 103 -0.20 -9.14 -0.62
CA PHE A 103 -0.69 -7.92 -1.25
C PHE A 103 -0.21 -7.78 -2.70
N GLN A 104 1.00 -8.25 -3.00
CA GLN A 104 1.51 -8.29 -4.38
C GLN A 104 0.71 -9.25 -5.26
N ALA A 105 0.25 -10.38 -4.72
CA ALA A 105 -0.60 -11.30 -5.46
C ALA A 105 -1.93 -10.64 -5.84
N VAL A 106 -2.60 -9.97 -4.88
CA VAL A 106 -3.82 -9.19 -5.14
C VAL A 106 -3.56 -8.14 -6.22
N ARG A 107 -2.49 -7.36 -6.10
CA ARG A 107 -2.11 -6.34 -7.10
C ARG A 107 -1.90 -6.96 -8.49
N LYS A 108 -1.17 -8.07 -8.58
CA LYS A 108 -0.89 -8.73 -9.87
C LYS A 108 -2.17 -9.23 -10.54
N LEU A 109 -3.11 -9.79 -9.78
CA LEU A 109 -4.40 -10.24 -10.30
C LEU A 109 -5.20 -9.08 -10.89
N LEU A 110 -5.35 -7.98 -10.14
CA LEU A 110 -6.05 -6.78 -10.60
C LEU A 110 -5.41 -6.18 -11.87
N VAL A 111 -4.07 -6.11 -11.91
CA VAL A 111 -3.36 -5.61 -13.10
C VAL A 111 -3.55 -6.55 -14.29
N GLN A 112 -3.57 -7.87 -14.05
CA GLN A 112 -3.80 -8.84 -15.12
C GLN A 112 -5.22 -8.72 -15.69
N GLU A 113 -6.23 -8.48 -14.86
CA GLU A 113 -7.60 -8.21 -15.30
C GLU A 113 -7.64 -6.96 -16.20
N LEU A 114 -7.00 -5.87 -15.79
CA LEU A 114 -6.91 -4.65 -16.61
C LEU A 114 -6.17 -4.85 -17.94
N ILE A 115 -5.18 -5.75 -17.99
CA ILE A 115 -4.52 -6.15 -19.24
C ILE A 115 -5.49 -6.93 -20.13
N ASN A 116 -6.22 -7.89 -19.55
CA ASN A 116 -7.17 -8.72 -20.29
C ASN A 116 -8.35 -7.91 -20.86
N GLU A 117 -8.80 -6.88 -20.13
CA GLU A 117 -9.82 -5.94 -20.59
C GLU A 117 -9.30 -4.92 -21.61
N GLY A 118 -7.98 -4.90 -21.87
CA GLY A 118 -7.36 -3.95 -22.79
C GLY A 118 -7.29 -2.52 -22.26
N VAL A 119 -7.40 -2.31 -20.94
CA VAL A 119 -7.19 -0.99 -20.33
C VAL A 119 -5.71 -0.66 -20.27
N VAL A 120 -4.90 -1.64 -19.84
CA VAL A 120 -3.43 -1.51 -19.75
C VAL A 120 -2.79 -2.06 -21.03
N HIS A 121 -2.08 -1.20 -21.75
CA HIS A 121 -1.37 -1.55 -22.98
C HIS A 121 0.14 -1.59 -22.75
N GLY A 122 0.83 -2.50 -23.44
CA GLY A 122 2.30 -2.60 -23.44
C GLY A 122 3.02 -1.62 -24.38
N THR A 123 2.38 -0.50 -24.74
CA THR A 123 2.87 0.43 -25.77
C THR A 123 3.93 1.40 -25.26
N GLY A 124 4.13 1.50 -23.95
CA GLY A 124 5.16 2.34 -23.34
C GLY A 124 5.79 1.68 -22.12
N ILE A 125 7.09 1.87 -21.97
CA ILE A 125 7.85 1.43 -20.79
C ILE A 125 8.28 2.67 -20.02
N GLY A 126 7.79 2.83 -18.81
CA GLY A 126 8.25 3.85 -17.87
C GLY A 126 9.39 3.28 -17.02
N PHE A 127 10.60 3.82 -17.18
CA PHE A 127 11.70 3.53 -16.27
C PHE A 127 11.70 4.57 -15.17
N ASP A 128 11.53 4.14 -13.92
CA ASP A 128 11.78 4.98 -12.75
C ASP A 128 13.17 4.67 -12.21
N SER A 129 14.07 5.66 -12.23
CA SER A 129 15.40 5.52 -11.63
C SER A 129 15.31 5.88 -10.16
N CYS A 130 15.17 4.88 -9.29
CA CYS A 130 15.39 5.08 -7.86
C CYS A 130 16.91 5.10 -7.61
N PRO A 131 17.48 6.21 -7.10
CA PRO A 131 18.86 6.19 -6.67
C PRO A 131 18.99 5.21 -5.50
N ILE A 132 19.90 4.25 -5.63
CA ILE A 132 20.25 3.33 -4.56
C ILE A 132 21.47 3.93 -3.86
N GLU A 133 21.40 4.11 -2.55
CA GLU A 133 22.56 4.56 -1.77
C GLU A 133 23.63 3.47 -1.77
N ALA A 134 24.75 3.73 -2.43
CA ALA A 134 25.92 2.87 -2.37
C ALA A 134 26.59 2.93 -0.97
N SER A 135 27.14 1.83 -0.48
CA SER A 135 27.81 1.81 0.84
C SER A 135 29.25 2.35 0.73
N VAL A 136 29.37 3.65 0.52
CA VAL A 136 30.65 4.31 0.18
C VAL A 136 30.90 5.52 1.06
N LYS A 137 32.17 5.79 1.38
CA LYS A 137 32.58 6.87 2.30
C LYS A 137 32.22 8.27 1.78
N GLU A 138 32.02 8.39 0.47
CA GLU A 138 31.62 9.59 -0.27
C GLU A 138 30.21 10.07 0.07
N ASN A 139 29.34 9.16 0.52
CA ASN A 139 27.99 9.49 1.01
C ASN A 139 28.02 10.19 2.38
N ASN A 140 29.12 10.11 3.12
CA ASN A 140 29.30 10.90 4.34
C ASN A 140 29.78 12.32 4.00
N LEU A 141 28.89 13.32 4.16
CA LEU A 141 29.21 14.73 3.91
C LEU A 141 30.34 15.28 4.79
N LYS A 142 30.58 14.68 5.97
CA LYS A 142 31.64 15.10 6.90
C LYS A 142 33.04 14.64 6.48
N THR A 143 33.15 13.68 5.56
CA THR A 143 34.46 13.18 5.10
C THR A 143 35.00 14.10 4.01
N SER A 144 36.15 14.74 4.21
CA SER A 144 36.83 15.46 3.12
C SER A 144 37.41 14.46 2.13
N ILE A 145 36.86 14.44 0.92
CA ILE A 145 37.28 13.52 -0.15
C ILE A 145 37.56 14.34 -1.40
N LYS A 146 38.78 14.24 -1.90
CA LYS A 146 39.17 14.81 -3.19
C LYS A 146 38.39 14.10 -4.30
N ASP A 147 37.89 14.88 -5.26
CA ASP A 147 37.17 14.37 -6.43
C ASP A 147 35.93 13.54 -6.05
N ARG A 148 35.19 13.99 -5.02
CA ARG A 148 34.00 13.31 -4.47
C ARG A 148 32.94 12.94 -5.53
N TYR A 149 32.77 13.75 -6.57
CA TYR A 149 31.72 13.57 -7.59
C TYR A 149 32.27 13.11 -8.94
N ASP A 150 33.45 12.48 -8.96
CA ASP A 150 34.01 11.93 -10.20
C ASP A 150 33.24 10.69 -10.67
N LYS A 151 32.49 10.85 -11.77
CA LYS A 151 31.64 9.82 -12.37
C LYS A 151 32.43 8.67 -12.99
N TYR A 152 33.72 8.85 -13.25
CA TYR A 152 34.59 7.82 -13.84
C TYR A 152 35.35 7.02 -12.78
N ARG A 153 35.28 7.43 -11.51
CA ARG A 153 35.91 6.73 -10.41
C ARG A 153 35.05 5.58 -9.92
N LEU A 154 35.58 4.36 -9.99
CA LEU A 154 35.00 3.20 -9.31
C LEU A 154 35.37 3.26 -7.82
N VAL A 155 34.36 3.13 -6.97
CA VAL A 155 34.51 3.18 -5.51
C VAL A 155 34.77 1.78 -4.95
N SER A 156 35.59 1.68 -3.91
CA SER A 156 35.99 0.38 -3.37
C SER A 156 34.87 -0.32 -2.60
N GLY A 157 33.93 0.45 -2.02
CA GLY A 157 32.79 -0.07 -1.27
C GLY A 157 31.69 -0.68 -2.16
N ASP A 158 31.64 -0.28 -3.43
CA ASP A 158 30.71 -0.81 -4.41
C ASP A 158 31.30 -0.62 -5.82
N LYS A 159 31.85 -1.71 -6.38
CA LYS A 159 32.56 -1.65 -7.68
C LYS A 159 31.62 -1.54 -8.87
N ASP A 160 30.33 -1.80 -8.67
CA ASP A 160 29.30 -1.74 -9.71
C ASP A 160 28.59 -0.38 -9.70
N ALA A 161 28.68 0.38 -8.60
CA ALA A 161 28.18 1.73 -8.50
C ALA A 161 29.18 2.80 -8.96
N ARG A 162 28.65 3.87 -9.55
CA ARG A 162 29.39 5.10 -9.86
C ARG A 162 28.76 6.25 -9.08
N LEU A 163 29.59 7.19 -8.65
CA LEU A 163 29.13 8.40 -7.97
C LEU A 163 28.55 9.35 -9.03
N GLY A 164 27.28 9.74 -8.90
CA GLY A 164 26.59 10.53 -9.91
C GLY A 164 25.32 11.17 -9.39
#